data_AF-A0A4Q3RUZ7-F1
#
_entry.id   AF-A0A4Q3RUZ7-F1
#
_cell.length_a   1.000
_cell.length_b   1.000
_cell.length_c   1.000
_cell.angle_alpha   90.00
_cell.angle_beta   90.00
_cell.angle_gamma   90.00
#
_symmetry.space_group_name_H-M   'P 1'
#
loop_
_entity.id
_entity.type
_entity.pdbx_description
1 polymer ?
#
loop_
_entity_poly.entity_id
_entity_poly.type
_entity_poly.pdbx_seq_one_letter_code
_entity_poly.pdbx_strand_id
1 'polypeptide(L)'
;QKTTLYEPSSGWVYDNIDKNGLKNTTWKFTYNQGTFIGAALELYKITNNATYQADAIKAADFAVGSGQLTSNGILKDEGGGDGGLFKGVLVRYLTRLIIEGSLPADKKNSYIAFLKKNAESLWSKGTNKALILFGSAWDKAPGNSTDLTIQLSGSMLLEAMAELKKLNLVQ
;
A
#
# COMPACT_ATOMS: atom_id res chain seq x y z
N GLN A 1 12.39 8.93 -11.18
CA GLN A 1 11.36 9.01 -10.11
C GLN A 1 11.86 9.75 -8.88
N LYS A 2 12.91 9.29 -8.18
CA LYS A 2 13.38 9.89 -6.89
C LYS A 2 13.70 11.41 -6.94
N THR A 3 14.34 11.91 -8.00
CA THR A 3 14.70 13.34 -8.12
C THR A 3 13.58 14.22 -8.67
N THR A 4 12.44 13.63 -9.08
CA THR A 4 11.39 14.35 -9.82
C THR A 4 10.04 14.21 -9.14
N LEU A 5 9.58 12.98 -8.93
CA LEU A 5 8.23 12.65 -8.48
C LEU A 5 8.17 12.24 -7.01
N TYR A 6 9.30 12.07 -6.32
CA TYR A 6 9.31 11.86 -4.88
C TYR A 6 9.57 13.18 -4.15
N GLU A 7 8.80 13.45 -3.09
CA GLU A 7 8.93 14.60 -2.22
C GLU A 7 9.60 14.18 -0.90
N PRO A 8 10.91 14.48 -0.69
CA PRO A 8 11.65 13.97 0.47
C PRO A 8 11.12 14.46 1.83
N SER A 9 10.49 15.64 1.87
CA SER A 9 9.96 16.23 3.11
C SER A 9 8.76 15.44 3.65
N SER A 10 7.86 14.99 2.77
CA SER A 10 6.62 14.31 3.12
C SER A 10 6.67 12.80 2.91
N GLY A 11 7.46 12.31 1.96
CA GLY A 11 7.43 10.93 1.49
C GLY A 11 6.46 10.67 0.33
N TRP A 12 5.76 11.70 -0.15
CA TRP A 12 4.79 11.56 -1.24
C TRP A 12 5.47 11.30 -2.59
N VAL A 13 4.91 10.37 -3.36
CA VAL A 13 5.21 10.12 -4.76
C VAL A 13 4.07 10.65 -5.64
N TYR A 14 4.35 11.72 -6.37
CA TYR A 14 3.46 12.29 -7.39
C TYR A 14 3.22 11.29 -8.51
N ASP A 15 2.04 11.37 -9.12
CA ASP A 15 1.68 10.50 -10.23
C ASP A 15 2.50 10.79 -11.50
N ASN A 16 2.57 12.06 -11.89
CA ASN A 16 3.26 12.46 -13.10
C ASN A 16 3.74 13.92 -13.04
N ILE A 17 4.50 14.29 -14.05
CA ILE A 17 4.94 15.65 -14.35
C ILE A 17 4.58 15.94 -15.81
N ASP A 18 4.03 17.12 -16.08
CA ASP A 18 3.67 17.51 -17.43
C ASP A 18 4.89 18.05 -18.22
N LYS A 19 4.66 18.39 -19.50
CA LYS A 19 5.70 18.94 -20.38
C LYS A 19 6.26 20.30 -19.92
N ASN A 20 5.58 21.00 -19.01
CA ASN A 20 5.99 22.28 -18.45
C ASN A 20 6.72 22.12 -17.11
N GLY A 21 6.92 20.88 -16.64
CA GLY A 21 7.56 20.61 -15.35
C GLY A 21 6.61 20.70 -14.15
N LEU A 22 5.30 20.77 -14.37
CA LEU A 22 4.31 20.84 -13.29
C LEU A 22 3.92 19.44 -12.83
N LYS A 23 4.10 19.16 -11.54
CA LYS A 23 3.75 17.87 -10.94
C LYS A 23 2.24 17.80 -10.69
N ASN A 24 1.63 16.65 -10.97
CA ASN A 24 0.21 16.42 -10.68
C ASN A 24 0.00 16.26 -9.17
N THR A 25 -0.60 17.28 -8.55
CA THR A 25 -0.89 17.30 -7.10
C THR A 25 -2.25 16.70 -6.73
N THR A 26 -3.10 16.45 -7.72
CA THR A 26 -4.47 15.95 -7.54
C THR A 26 -4.49 14.44 -7.42
N TRP A 27 -3.75 13.75 -8.30
CA TRP A 27 -3.72 12.29 -8.34
C TRP A 27 -2.76 11.73 -7.28
N LYS A 28 -3.36 11.17 -6.23
CA LYS A 28 -2.65 10.52 -5.13
C LYS A 28 -3.08 9.06 -5.10
N PHE A 29 -2.29 8.18 -5.72
CA PHE A 29 -2.62 6.76 -5.80
C PHE A 29 -1.72 5.90 -4.92
N THR A 30 -2.29 4.84 -4.36
CA THR A 30 -1.56 3.92 -3.47
C THR A 30 -0.42 3.20 -4.17
N TYR A 31 -0.59 2.81 -5.43
CA TYR A 31 0.42 2.05 -6.18
C TYR A 31 1.70 2.87 -6.45
N ASN A 32 1.61 4.20 -6.56
CA ASN A 32 2.77 5.08 -6.72
C ASN A 32 3.69 5.02 -5.49
N GLN A 33 3.10 5.01 -4.28
CA GLN A 33 3.86 4.75 -3.05
C GLN A 33 4.43 3.34 -3.04
N GLY A 34 3.59 2.34 -3.37
CA GLY A 34 3.98 0.93 -3.35
C GLY A 34 5.21 0.63 -4.20
N THR A 35 5.18 1.03 -5.46
CA THR A 35 6.30 0.79 -6.39
C THR A 35 7.57 1.51 -5.98
N PHE A 36 7.47 2.74 -5.47
CA PHE A 36 8.62 3.46 -4.94
C PHE A 36 9.22 2.79 -3.70
N ILE A 37 8.38 2.34 -2.76
CA ILE A 37 8.82 1.57 -1.58
C ILE A 37 9.58 0.32 -2.02
N GLY A 38 9.03 -0.45 -2.97
CA GLY A 38 9.66 -1.65 -3.51
C GLY A 38 11.02 -1.37 -4.15
N ALA A 39 11.08 -0.37 -5.04
CA ALA A 39 12.32 0.00 -5.71
C ALA A 39 13.39 0.49 -4.72
N ALA A 40 13.01 1.31 -3.73
CA ALA A 40 13.92 1.79 -2.70
C ALA A 40 14.44 0.65 -1.80
N LEU A 41 13.58 -0.30 -1.44
CA LEU A 41 13.99 -1.51 -0.71
C LEU A 41 15.02 -2.33 -1.49
N GLU A 42 14.77 -2.60 -2.77
CA GLU A 42 15.70 -3.39 -3.59
C GLU A 42 17.03 -2.65 -3.80
N LEU A 43 17.00 -1.33 -4.01
CA LEU A 43 18.22 -0.52 -4.07
C LEU A 43 19.00 -0.54 -2.76
N TYR A 44 18.32 -0.50 -1.61
CA TYR A 44 18.98 -0.67 -0.32
C TYR A 44 19.66 -2.04 -0.22
N LYS A 45 18.98 -3.13 -0.58
CA LYS A 45 19.53 -4.49 -0.55
C LYS A 45 20.75 -4.66 -1.46
N ILE A 46 20.76 -4.03 -2.63
CA ILE A 46 21.86 -4.13 -3.60
C ILE A 46 23.06 -3.25 -3.20
N THR A 47 22.80 -2.05 -2.70
CA THR A 47 23.84 -1.02 -2.50
C THR A 47 24.29 -0.87 -1.06
N ASN A 48 23.53 -1.39 -0.10
CA ASN A 48 23.66 -1.14 1.33
C ASN A 48 23.62 0.35 1.72
N ASN A 49 23.11 1.23 0.84
CA ASN A 49 23.00 2.66 1.12
C ASN A 49 21.73 2.95 1.93
N ALA A 50 21.92 3.33 3.20
CA ALA A 50 20.85 3.63 4.15
C ALA A 50 19.90 4.75 3.70
N THR A 51 20.29 5.63 2.76
CA THR A 51 19.37 6.62 2.19
C THR A 51 18.18 5.96 1.50
N TYR A 52 18.37 4.83 0.79
CA TYR A 52 17.26 4.14 0.15
C TYR A 52 16.32 3.49 1.15
N GLN A 53 16.85 2.96 2.26
CA GLN A 53 16.03 2.45 3.35
C GLN A 53 15.19 3.59 3.98
N ALA A 54 15.82 4.73 4.25
CA ALA A 54 15.13 5.91 4.78
C ALA A 54 14.03 6.40 3.84
N ASP A 55 14.26 6.40 2.52
CA ASP A 55 13.24 6.76 1.52
C ASP A 55 12.06 5.77 1.51
N ALA A 56 12.34 4.46 1.58
CA ALA A 56 11.30 3.44 1.65
C ALA A 56 10.43 3.62 2.91
N ILE A 57 11.05 3.88 4.06
CA ILE A 57 10.36 4.16 5.32
C ILE A 57 9.51 5.43 5.20
N LYS A 58 10.07 6.52 4.67
CA LYS A 58 9.37 7.80 4.52
C LYS A 58 8.16 7.68 3.59
N ALA A 59 8.29 6.96 2.48
CA ALA A 59 7.17 6.70 1.57
C ALA A 59 6.08 5.81 2.18
N ALA A 60 6.47 4.82 2.99
CA ALA A 60 5.54 4.00 3.76
C ALA A 60 4.82 4.80 4.84
N ASP A 61 5.52 5.66 5.58
CA ASP A 61 4.96 6.60 6.56
C ASP A 61 3.89 7.50 5.94
N PHE A 62 4.17 8.05 4.74
CA PHE A 62 3.18 8.84 4.01
C PHE A 62 1.94 8.00 3.70
N ALA A 63 2.12 6.76 3.25
CA ALA A 63 1.00 5.90 2.85
C ALA A 63 0.09 5.53 4.02
N VAL A 64 0.66 5.23 5.20
CA VAL A 64 -0.11 4.77 6.37
C VAL A 64 -0.58 5.91 7.28
N GLY A 65 0.11 7.06 7.28
CA GLY A 65 -0.06 8.09 8.30
C GLY A 65 -0.51 9.47 7.81
N SER A 66 -0.40 9.78 6.51
CA SER A 66 -0.72 11.14 6.01
C SER A 66 -2.21 11.49 5.98
N GLY A 67 -3.09 10.50 6.05
CA GLY A 67 -4.53 10.65 5.80
C GLY A 67 -4.89 10.85 4.32
N GLN A 68 -3.92 10.95 3.40
CA GLN A 68 -4.17 11.23 1.96
C GLN A 68 -4.56 9.97 1.17
N LEU A 69 -4.12 8.79 1.64
CA LEU A 69 -4.37 7.50 1.01
C LEU A 69 -5.32 6.62 1.82
N THR A 70 -5.92 7.17 2.88
CA THR A 70 -6.76 6.43 3.81
C THR A 70 -8.03 7.20 4.13
N SER A 71 -9.13 6.48 4.38
CA SER A 71 -10.34 7.00 5.02
C SER A 71 -10.57 6.21 6.32
N ASN A 72 -10.67 6.89 7.46
CA ASN A 72 -10.80 6.27 8.79
C ASN A 72 -9.70 5.21 9.11
N GLY A 73 -8.51 5.39 8.54
CA GLY A 73 -7.36 4.49 8.67
C GLY A 73 -7.48 3.17 7.89
N ILE A 74 -8.40 3.08 6.93
CA ILE A 74 -8.47 2.04 5.91
C ILE A 74 -8.00 2.65 4.59
N LEU A 75 -7.29 1.91 3.74
CA LEU A 75 -6.92 2.39 2.41
C LEU A 75 -8.18 2.82 1.64
N LYS A 76 -8.11 3.99 1.01
CA LYS A 76 -9.26 4.62 0.37
C LYS A 76 -9.79 3.80 -0.81
N ASP A 77 -11.06 4.05 -1.14
CA ASP A 77 -11.63 3.56 -2.38
C ASP A 77 -10.98 4.28 -3.57
N GLU A 78 -10.47 3.51 -4.52
CA GLU A 78 -9.82 3.99 -5.75
C GLU A 78 -10.62 3.54 -6.99
N GLY A 79 -11.83 3.00 -6.79
CA GLY A 79 -12.75 2.59 -7.84
C GLY A 79 -12.45 1.21 -8.45
N GLY A 80 -13.05 0.97 -9.61
CA GLY A 80 -12.82 -0.21 -10.46
C GLY A 80 -11.79 0.03 -11.56
N GLY A 81 -11.77 -0.84 -12.57
CA GLY A 81 -10.75 -0.79 -13.63
C GLY A 81 -9.34 -0.86 -13.06
N ASP A 82 -8.42 -0.01 -13.55
CA ASP A 82 -7.03 0.02 -13.08
C ASP A 82 -6.93 0.34 -11.58
N GLY A 83 -7.77 1.26 -11.09
CA GLY A 83 -7.79 1.70 -9.70
C GLY A 83 -8.08 0.58 -8.70
N GLY A 84 -8.78 -0.46 -9.14
CA GLY A 84 -9.05 -1.65 -8.35
C GLY A 84 -7.78 -2.37 -7.89
N LEU A 85 -6.68 -2.31 -8.66
CA LEU A 85 -5.43 -3.03 -8.37
C LEU A 85 -4.46 -2.23 -7.47
N PHE A 86 -4.65 -0.91 -7.35
CA PHE A 86 -3.63 -0.03 -6.80
C PHE A 86 -3.27 -0.35 -5.34
N LYS A 87 -4.29 -0.59 -4.49
CA LYS A 87 -4.10 -0.97 -3.09
C LYS A 87 -3.29 -2.26 -2.95
N GLY A 88 -3.55 -3.26 -3.79
CA GLY A 88 -2.83 -4.52 -3.79
C GLY A 88 -1.33 -4.34 -4.04
N VAL A 89 -0.97 -3.43 -4.96
CA VAL A 89 0.44 -3.09 -5.24
C VAL A 89 1.11 -2.46 -4.03
N LEU A 90 0.45 -1.52 -3.35
CA LEU A 90 0.97 -0.96 -2.09
C LEU A 90 1.16 -2.02 -1.02
N VAL A 91 0.14 -2.87 -0.81
CA VAL A 91 0.18 -3.96 0.18
C VAL A 91 1.37 -4.89 -0.07
N ARG A 92 1.58 -5.31 -1.33
CA ARG A 92 2.70 -6.20 -1.71
C ARG A 92 4.04 -5.61 -1.25
N TYR A 93 4.34 -4.38 -1.63
CA TYR A 93 5.66 -3.79 -1.35
C TYR A 93 5.81 -3.33 0.09
N LEU A 94 4.72 -2.89 0.75
CA LEU A 94 4.73 -2.64 2.19
C LEU A 94 5.04 -3.92 2.97
N THR A 95 4.48 -5.06 2.55
CA THR A 95 4.77 -6.37 3.15
C THR A 95 6.23 -6.78 2.97
N ARG A 96 6.82 -6.56 1.77
CA ARG A 96 8.27 -6.78 1.57
C ARG A 96 9.11 -5.89 2.48
N LEU A 97 8.75 -4.62 2.62
CA LEU A 97 9.46 -3.69 3.52
C LEU A 97 9.39 -4.15 4.98
N ILE A 98 8.24 -4.66 5.44
CA ILE A 98 8.08 -5.21 6.81
C ILE A 98 9.01 -6.41 7.05
N ILE A 99 9.11 -7.30 6.06
CA ILE A 99 9.83 -8.57 6.19
C ILE A 99 11.35 -8.36 6.02
N GLU A 100 11.76 -7.57 5.03
CA GLU A 100 13.15 -7.48 4.58
C GLU A 100 13.82 -6.14 4.87
N GLY A 101 13.06 -5.12 5.26
CA GLY A 101 13.54 -3.74 5.29
C GLY A 101 14.37 -3.35 6.50
N SER A 102 14.74 -4.29 7.38
CA SER A 102 15.49 -4.03 8.62
C SER A 102 14.96 -2.83 9.41
N LEU A 103 13.64 -2.78 9.57
CA LEU A 103 12.92 -1.63 10.12
C LEU A 103 13.14 -1.47 11.64
N PRO A 104 13.15 -0.21 12.14
CA PRO A 104 12.88 0.06 13.55
C PRO A 104 11.59 -0.61 14.02
N ALA A 105 11.57 -1.11 15.26
CA ALA A 105 10.48 -1.92 15.79
C ALA A 105 9.14 -1.18 15.81
N ASP A 106 9.14 0.11 16.13
CA ASP A 106 7.96 0.98 16.10
C ASP A 106 7.35 1.09 14.70
N LYS A 107 8.18 1.29 13.67
CA LYS A 107 7.75 1.33 12.26
C LYS A 107 7.20 -0.01 11.81
N LYS A 108 7.93 -1.10 12.10
CA LYS A 108 7.50 -2.46 11.76
C LYS A 108 6.12 -2.78 12.35
N ASN A 109 5.94 -2.50 13.64
CA ASN A 109 4.69 -2.75 14.35
C ASN A 109 3.55 -1.88 13.83
N SER A 110 3.81 -0.60 13.52
CA SER A 110 2.82 0.31 12.93
C SER A 110 2.32 -0.18 11.57
N TYR A 111 3.22 -0.61 10.68
CA TYR A 111 2.84 -1.10 9.35
C TYR A 111 2.09 -2.43 9.41
N ILE A 112 2.50 -3.34 10.30
CA ILE A 112 1.76 -4.59 10.55
C ILE A 112 0.35 -4.30 11.06
N ALA A 113 0.21 -3.41 12.06
CA ALA A 113 -1.09 -3.03 12.60
C ALA A 113 -1.99 -2.39 11.52
N PHE A 114 -1.40 -1.57 10.64
CA PHE A 114 -2.10 -0.99 9.50
C PHE A 114 -2.65 -2.05 8.55
N LEU A 115 -1.81 -3.02 8.11
CA LEU A 115 -2.27 -4.10 7.22
C LEU A 115 -3.33 -4.98 7.90
N LYS A 116 -3.15 -5.30 9.19
CA LYS A 116 -4.12 -6.07 9.97
C LYS A 116 -5.48 -5.37 10.02
N LYS A 117 -5.52 -4.08 10.35
CA LYS A 117 -6.76 -3.29 10.38
C LYS A 117 -7.47 -3.27 9.02
N ASN A 118 -6.71 -3.14 7.93
CA ASN A 118 -7.26 -3.19 6.58
C ASN A 118 -7.85 -4.57 6.25
N ALA A 119 -7.15 -5.65 6.60
CA ALA A 119 -7.61 -7.01 6.36
C ALA A 119 -8.87 -7.36 7.17
N GLU A 120 -8.92 -6.93 8.43
CA GLU A 120 -10.10 -7.08 9.29
C GLU A 120 -11.30 -6.32 8.70
N SER A 121 -11.10 -5.09 8.22
CA SER A 121 -12.17 -4.34 7.55
C SER A 121 -12.64 -5.04 6.27
N LEU A 122 -11.70 -5.43 5.39
CA LEU A 122 -12.03 -6.13 4.14
C LEU A 122 -12.86 -7.37 4.43
N TRP A 123 -12.41 -8.21 5.37
CA TRP A 123 -13.09 -9.47 5.66
C TRP A 123 -14.45 -9.29 6.35
N SER A 124 -14.54 -8.36 7.29
CA SER A 124 -15.76 -8.16 8.08
C SER A 124 -16.83 -7.36 7.34
N LYS A 125 -16.43 -6.39 6.51
CA LYS A 125 -17.33 -5.41 5.88
C LYS A 125 -17.20 -5.36 4.37
N GLY A 126 -15.97 -5.46 3.84
CA GLY A 126 -15.66 -5.34 2.41
C GLY A 126 -15.85 -6.61 1.56
N THR A 127 -16.34 -7.70 2.13
CA THR A 127 -16.46 -9.00 1.45
C THR A 127 -17.91 -9.45 1.37
N ASN A 128 -18.39 -9.73 0.15
CA ASN A 128 -19.59 -10.53 -0.04
C ASN A 128 -19.23 -12.00 0.23
N LYS A 129 -19.58 -12.50 1.41
CA LYS A 129 -19.20 -13.85 1.87
C LYS A 129 -19.94 -14.98 1.17
N ALA A 130 -21.06 -14.72 0.50
CA ALA A 130 -21.79 -15.74 -0.25
C ALA A 130 -21.05 -16.14 -1.53
N LEU A 131 -20.32 -15.20 -2.14
CA LEU A 131 -19.62 -15.38 -3.42
C LEU A 131 -18.09 -15.22 -3.30
N ILE A 132 -17.61 -14.83 -2.12
CA ILE A 132 -16.20 -14.49 -1.84
C ILE A 132 -15.70 -13.41 -2.81
N LEU A 133 -16.48 -12.34 -2.94
CA LEU A 133 -16.14 -11.18 -3.75
C LEU A 133 -15.75 -10.00 -2.87
N PHE A 134 -14.64 -9.35 -3.22
CA PHE A 134 -14.13 -8.16 -2.53
C PHE A 134 -14.65 -6.86 -3.18
N GLY A 135 -14.88 -5.85 -2.34
CA GLY A 135 -15.26 -4.50 -2.77
C GLY A 135 -14.05 -3.61 -3.02
N SER A 136 -14.20 -2.61 -3.88
CA SER A 136 -13.17 -1.57 -4.09
C SER A 136 -12.95 -0.75 -2.81
N ALA A 137 -14.03 -0.49 -2.06
CA ALA A 137 -14.01 0.03 -0.70
C ALA A 137 -13.93 -1.13 0.31
N TRP A 138 -12.86 -1.20 1.10
CA TRP A 138 -12.64 -2.30 2.05
C TRP A 138 -13.50 -2.22 3.31
N ASP A 139 -14.42 -1.26 3.40
CA ASP A 139 -15.45 -1.14 4.43
C ASP A 139 -16.87 -1.36 3.90
N LYS A 140 -17.02 -1.76 2.62
CA LYS A 140 -18.32 -2.00 1.99
C LYS A 140 -18.26 -3.16 0.98
N ALA A 141 -19.06 -4.21 1.23
CA ALA A 141 -19.14 -5.37 0.36
C ALA A 141 -19.71 -5.01 -1.03
N PRO A 142 -19.25 -5.69 -2.10
CA PRO A 142 -19.84 -5.55 -3.42
C PRO A 142 -21.18 -6.29 -3.51
N GLY A 143 -21.88 -6.11 -4.63
CA GLY A 143 -23.02 -6.95 -5.00
C GLY A 143 -22.58 -8.34 -5.47
N ASN A 144 -23.17 -8.80 -6.58
CA ASN A 144 -22.93 -10.16 -7.11
C ASN A 144 -21.78 -10.23 -8.14
N SER A 145 -21.11 -9.12 -8.40
CA SER A 145 -19.96 -9.03 -9.31
C SER A 145 -18.95 -8.00 -8.79
N THR A 146 -17.70 -8.16 -9.21
CA THR A 146 -16.60 -7.23 -8.96
C THR A 146 -15.57 -7.36 -10.08
N ASP A 147 -14.75 -6.33 -10.28
CA ASP A 147 -13.68 -6.36 -11.27
C ASP A 147 -12.55 -7.30 -10.81
N LEU A 148 -11.85 -7.93 -11.76
CA LEU A 148 -10.69 -8.77 -11.47
C LEU A 148 -9.63 -8.00 -10.66
N THR A 149 -9.38 -6.74 -11.01
CA THR A 149 -8.39 -5.88 -10.33
C THR A 149 -8.74 -5.66 -8.86
N ILE A 150 -10.02 -5.45 -8.54
CA ILE A 150 -10.51 -5.35 -7.16
C ILE A 150 -10.28 -6.66 -6.41
N GLN A 151 -10.62 -7.79 -7.05
CA GLN A 151 -10.47 -9.11 -6.44
C GLN A 151 -9.00 -9.45 -6.15
N LEU A 152 -8.10 -9.07 -7.07
CA LEU A 152 -6.66 -9.23 -6.89
C LEU A 152 -6.14 -8.42 -5.70
N SER A 153 -6.57 -7.16 -5.54
CA SER A 153 -6.17 -6.35 -4.39
C SER A 153 -6.59 -6.95 -3.06
N GLY A 154 -7.82 -7.45 -2.95
CA GLY A 154 -8.28 -8.13 -1.73
C GLY A 154 -7.51 -9.42 -1.46
N SER A 155 -7.24 -10.20 -2.50
CA SER A 155 -6.44 -11.44 -2.39
C SER A 155 -5.01 -11.15 -1.94
N MET A 156 -4.35 -10.13 -2.52
CA MET A 156 -3.01 -9.71 -2.12
C MET A 156 -2.94 -9.29 -0.64
N LEU A 157 -3.99 -8.66 -0.11
CA LEU A 157 -4.07 -8.32 1.32
C LEU A 157 -4.17 -9.55 2.21
N LEU A 158 -5.04 -10.49 1.88
CA LEU A 158 -5.19 -11.71 2.68
C LEU A 158 -3.94 -12.61 2.61
N GLU A 159 -3.31 -12.71 1.45
CA GLU A 159 -2.03 -13.41 1.27
C GLU A 159 -0.90 -12.74 2.06
N ALA A 160 -0.82 -11.40 2.06
CA ALA A 160 0.14 -10.67 2.89
C ALA A 160 -0.06 -10.99 4.39
N MET A 161 -1.30 -11.04 4.86
CA MET A 161 -1.59 -11.42 6.25
C MET A 161 -1.20 -12.87 6.56
N ALA A 162 -1.43 -13.79 5.61
CA ALA A 162 -1.02 -15.18 5.74
C ALA A 162 0.51 -15.33 5.80
N GLU A 163 1.25 -14.60 4.97
CA GLU A 163 2.71 -14.56 4.99
C GLU A 163 3.23 -14.02 6.32
N LEU A 164 2.70 -12.89 6.80
CA LEU A 164 3.07 -12.31 8.10
C LEU A 164 2.76 -13.28 9.26
N LYS A 165 1.63 -14.01 9.19
CA LYS A 165 1.27 -15.02 10.20
C LYS A 165 2.25 -16.19 10.20
N LYS A 166 2.63 -16.69 9.02
CA LYS A 166 3.63 -17.75 8.87
C LYS A 166 4.99 -17.36 9.47
N LEU A 167 5.31 -16.07 9.47
CA LEU A 167 6.52 -15.50 10.07
C LEU A 167 6.36 -15.12 11.56
N ASN A 168 5.22 -15.45 12.19
CA ASN A 168 4.88 -15.09 13.57
C ASN A 168 4.88 -13.58 13.85
N LEU A 169 4.61 -12.76 12.83
CA LEU A 169 4.52 -11.29 12.95
C LEU A 169 3.11 -10.81 13.28
N VAL A 170 2.10 -11.67 13.07
CA VAL A 170 0.69 -11.45 13.45
C VAL A 170 0.10 -12.74 14.00
N GLN A 171 -0.83 -12.60 14.95
CA GLN A 171 -1.61 -13.72 15.52
C GLN A 171 -2.86 -14.01 14.68
#